data_AF-A0A7C3Z7A8-F1
#
_entry.id   AF-A0A7C3Z7A8-F1
#
_cell.length_a   1.000
_cell.length_b   1.000
_cell.length_c   1.000
_cell.angle_alpha   90.00
_cell.angle_beta   90.00
_cell.angle_gamma   90.00
#
_symmetry.space_group_name_H-M   'P 1'
#
loop_
_entity.id
_entity.type
_entity.pdbx_description
1 polymer ?
#
loop_
_entity_poly.entity_id
_entity_poly.type
_entity_poly.pdbx_seq_one_letter_code
_entity_poly.pdbx_strand_id
1 'polypeptide(L)'
;MKNLIKQFKEALDGALSEKKQRDELNEIVKKLKEERANLIKEYDLKKKEFENLKLQIKKFSTYELLKKKLNALEYKLHFEGENPVREKEISKAMNEIEEQIKKIMPEKNQGSIDEIKSELNIINSKIKSISREIESKALESEKHHKKMLELYSKSDEFRKKISDISSQPVKSEKREIETTQKKQNPELKKTAERLLEDFRKGKKLSFEELQLIQEALV
;
A
#
# COMPACT_ATOMS: atom_id res chain seq x y z
N MET A 1 29.64 -4.53 23.31
CA MET A 1 28.19 -4.33 23.59
C MET A 1 27.64 -3.01 23.03
N LYS A 2 28.19 -1.82 23.37
CA LYS A 2 27.68 -0.51 22.88
C LYS A 2 27.59 -0.38 21.34
N ASN A 3 28.57 -0.91 20.61
CA ASN A 3 28.58 -0.87 19.13
C ASN A 3 27.43 -1.71 18.51
N LEU A 4 27.20 -2.92 19.03
CA LEU A 4 26.11 -3.80 18.56
C LEU A 4 24.73 -3.19 18.81
N ILE A 5 24.53 -2.54 19.96
CA ILE A 5 23.28 -1.83 20.27
C ILE A 5 23.06 -0.67 19.29
N LYS A 6 24.13 0.04 18.91
CA LYS A 6 24.05 1.11 17.90
C LYS A 6 23.64 0.54 16.54
N GLN A 7 24.32 -0.51 16.08
CA GLN A 7 24.01 -1.18 14.81
C GLN A 7 22.59 -1.75 14.76
N PHE A 8 22.10 -2.31 15.88
CA PHE A 8 20.72 -2.77 16.03
C PHE A 8 19.71 -1.62 15.83
N LYS A 9 19.93 -0.48 16.50
CA LYS A 9 19.07 0.69 16.37
C LYS A 9 19.09 1.25 14.94
N GLU A 10 20.27 1.39 14.34
CA GLU A 10 20.42 1.85 12.95
C GLU A 10 19.68 0.93 11.96
N ALA A 11 19.77 -0.40 12.14
CA ALA A 11 19.05 -1.36 11.30
C ALA A 11 17.53 -1.24 11.48
N LEU A 12 17.04 -1.07 12.72
CA LEU A 12 15.61 -0.86 12.99
C LEU A 12 15.09 0.45 12.41
N ASP A 13 15.80 1.55 12.63
CA ASP A 13 15.41 2.88 12.13
C ASP A 13 15.40 2.89 10.60
N GLY A 14 16.39 2.24 9.97
CA GLY A 14 16.42 2.01 8.53
C GLY A 14 15.21 1.21 8.05
N ALA A 15 14.87 0.10 8.72
CA ALA A 15 13.71 -0.71 8.37
C ALA A 15 12.39 0.09 8.48
N LEU A 16 12.26 0.91 9.52
CA LEU A 16 11.09 1.78 9.70
C LEU A 16 11.01 2.87 8.61
N SER A 17 12.14 3.42 8.18
CA SER A 17 12.19 4.37 7.06
C SER A 17 11.76 3.73 5.75
N GLU A 18 12.30 2.56 5.42
CA GLU A 18 11.94 1.79 4.22
C GLU A 18 10.45 1.37 4.24
N LYS A 19 9.91 1.03 5.43
CA LYS A 19 8.48 0.76 5.61
C LYS A 19 7.62 1.98 5.27
N LYS A 20 7.99 3.18 5.75
CA LYS A 20 7.25 4.42 5.44
C LYS A 20 7.23 4.69 3.94
N GLN A 21 8.38 4.60 3.28
CA GLN A 21 8.48 4.81 1.83
C GLN A 21 7.64 3.79 1.03
N ARG A 22 7.67 2.51 1.42
CA ARG A 22 6.80 1.48 0.84
C ARG A 22 5.32 1.83 1.01
N ASP A 23 4.92 2.25 2.21
CA ASP A 23 3.51 2.56 2.51
C ASP A 23 3.03 3.79 1.74
N GLU A 24 3.86 4.83 1.61
CA GLU A 24 3.60 6.00 0.77
C GLU A 24 3.42 5.62 -0.72
N LEU A 25 4.29 4.77 -1.26
CA LEU A 25 4.17 4.28 -2.63
C LEU A 25 2.91 3.43 -2.83
N ASN A 26 2.52 2.63 -1.84
CA ASN A 26 1.30 1.84 -1.90
C ASN A 26 0.04 2.72 -1.93
N GLU A 27 0.01 3.81 -1.15
CA GLU A 27 -1.07 4.79 -1.20
C GLU A 27 -1.15 5.50 -2.57
N ILE A 28 0.00 5.84 -3.17
CA ILE A 28 0.04 6.40 -4.53
C ILE A 28 -0.51 5.39 -5.54
N VAL A 29 -0.06 4.12 -5.49
CA VAL A 29 -0.56 3.05 -6.37
C VAL A 29 -2.06 2.85 -6.22
N LYS A 30 -2.60 2.95 -5.00
CA LYS A 30 -4.03 2.86 -4.74
C LYS A 30 -4.80 3.99 -5.43
N LYS A 31 -4.36 5.24 -5.27
CA LYS A 31 -4.96 6.41 -5.94
C LYS A 31 -4.92 6.28 -7.46
N LEU A 32 -3.78 5.86 -8.02
CA LEU A 32 -3.64 5.63 -9.47
C LEU A 32 -4.57 4.51 -9.98
N LYS A 33 -4.78 3.45 -9.20
CA LYS A 33 -5.73 2.38 -9.54
C LYS A 33 -7.17 2.90 -9.57
N GLU A 34 -7.54 3.75 -8.63
CA GLU A 34 -8.87 4.41 -8.59
C GLU A 34 -9.06 5.33 -9.80
N GLU A 35 -8.06 6.16 -10.12
CA GLU A 35 -8.07 7.02 -11.31
C GLU A 35 -8.21 6.19 -12.60
N ARG A 36 -7.41 5.13 -12.74
CA ARG A 36 -7.50 4.21 -13.88
C ARG A 36 -8.89 3.59 -14.00
N ALA A 37 -9.49 3.17 -12.89
CA ALA A 37 -10.83 2.59 -12.89
C ALA A 37 -11.89 3.61 -13.34
N ASN A 38 -11.76 4.88 -12.95
CA ASN A 38 -12.65 5.95 -13.39
C ASN A 38 -12.49 6.22 -14.89
N LEU A 39 -11.26 6.29 -15.40
CA LEU A 39 -11.00 6.46 -16.83
C LEU A 39 -11.52 5.29 -17.68
N ILE A 40 -11.44 4.06 -17.17
CA ILE A 40 -12.02 2.89 -17.86
C ILE A 40 -13.54 3.02 -17.96
N LYS A 41 -14.22 3.45 -16.88
CA LYS A 41 -15.66 3.70 -16.92
C LYS A 41 -16.02 4.79 -17.93
N GLU A 42 -15.26 5.89 -17.93
CA GLU A 42 -15.43 6.99 -18.89
C GLU A 42 -15.24 6.51 -20.34
N TYR A 43 -14.18 5.72 -20.58
CA TYR A 43 -13.91 5.10 -21.87
C TYR A 43 -15.08 4.21 -22.33
N ASP A 44 -15.63 3.37 -21.46
CA ASP A 44 -16.72 2.47 -21.79
C ASP A 44 -18.02 3.23 -22.11
N LEU A 45 -18.31 4.33 -21.41
CA LEU A 45 -19.43 5.20 -21.71
C LEU A 45 -19.27 5.86 -23.09
N LYS A 46 -18.12 6.49 -23.34
CA LYS A 46 -17.80 7.12 -24.63
C LYS A 46 -17.80 6.11 -25.79
N LYS A 47 -17.37 4.87 -25.54
CA LYS A 47 -17.40 3.80 -26.53
C LYS A 47 -18.82 3.39 -26.90
N LYS A 48 -19.74 3.36 -25.93
CA LYS A 48 -21.17 3.11 -26.20
C LYS A 48 -21.78 4.26 -27.02
N GLU A 49 -21.46 5.50 -26.69
CA GLU A 49 -21.88 6.68 -27.46
C GLU A 49 -21.39 6.59 -28.91
N PHE A 50 -20.11 6.25 -29.10
CA PHE A 50 -19.50 6.07 -30.41
C PHE A 50 -20.19 4.99 -31.26
N GLU A 51 -20.48 3.82 -30.68
CA GLU A 51 -21.16 2.74 -31.39
C GLU A 51 -22.62 3.10 -31.70
N ASN A 52 -23.30 3.83 -30.82
CA ASN A 52 -24.64 4.36 -31.09
C ASN A 52 -24.64 5.34 -32.27
N LEU A 53 -23.68 6.27 -32.32
CA LEU A 53 -23.54 7.20 -33.45
C LEU A 53 -23.21 6.47 -34.75
N LYS A 54 -22.32 5.47 -34.72
CA LYS A 54 -22.06 4.63 -35.90
C LYS A 54 -23.31 3.92 -36.42
N LEU A 55 -24.15 3.40 -35.52
CA LEU A 55 -25.42 2.78 -35.91
C LEU A 55 -26.36 3.79 -36.57
N GLN A 56 -26.40 5.03 -36.09
CA GLN A 56 -27.17 6.11 -36.72
C GLN A 56 -26.63 6.47 -38.12
N ILE A 57 -25.30 6.46 -38.33
CA ILE A 57 -24.71 6.72 -39.65
C ILE A 57 -24.94 5.58 -40.64
N LYS A 58 -24.89 4.32 -40.21
CA LYS A 58 -25.28 3.20 -41.09
C LYS A 58 -26.70 3.38 -41.61
N LYS A 59 -27.62 3.86 -40.77
CA LYS A 59 -28.99 4.21 -41.19
C LYS A 59 -29.00 5.38 -42.20
N PHE A 60 -28.10 6.37 -42.09
CA PHE A 60 -27.94 7.46 -43.09
C PHE A 60 -27.65 6.92 -44.50
N SER A 61 -26.78 5.91 -44.66
CA SER A 61 -26.52 5.33 -45.99
C SER A 61 -27.77 4.70 -46.62
N THR A 62 -28.62 4.10 -45.78
CA THR A 62 -29.93 3.57 -46.19
C THR A 62 -30.91 4.68 -46.56
N TYR A 63 -30.84 5.85 -45.90
CA TYR A 63 -31.63 7.03 -46.23
C TYR A 63 -31.35 7.54 -47.64
N GLU A 64 -30.08 7.66 -48.05
CA GLU A 64 -29.77 8.13 -49.41
C GLU A 64 -30.30 7.17 -50.49
N LEU A 65 -30.23 5.87 -50.25
CA LEU A 65 -30.80 4.86 -51.14
C LEU A 65 -32.33 4.96 -51.21
N LEU A 66 -33.00 5.15 -50.08
CA LEU A 66 -34.46 5.33 -50.02
C LEU A 66 -34.88 6.63 -50.72
N LYS A 67 -34.14 7.71 -50.55
CA LYS A 67 -34.40 8.99 -51.23
C LYS A 67 -34.23 8.87 -52.75
N LYS A 68 -33.20 8.18 -53.23
CA LYS A 68 -33.04 7.87 -54.66
C LYS A 68 -34.19 7.04 -55.21
N LYS A 69 -34.66 6.05 -54.45
CA LYS A 69 -35.84 5.24 -54.83
C LYS A 69 -37.12 6.06 -54.86
N LEU A 70 -37.32 6.95 -53.88
CA LEU A 70 -38.48 7.86 -53.84
C LEU A 70 -38.50 8.74 -55.10
N ASN A 71 -37.40 9.41 -55.40
CA ASN A 71 -37.28 10.25 -56.60
C ASN A 71 -37.51 9.47 -57.91
N ALA A 72 -37.08 8.20 -57.96
CA ALA A 72 -37.32 7.33 -59.12
C ALA A 72 -38.80 6.94 -59.25
N LEU A 73 -39.52 6.76 -58.13
CA LEU A 73 -40.96 6.50 -58.12
C LEU A 73 -41.76 7.75 -58.47
N GLU A 74 -41.36 8.93 -57.96
CA GLU A 74 -41.94 10.22 -58.35
C GLU A 74 -41.82 10.44 -59.86
N TYR A 75 -40.62 10.18 -60.42
CA TYR A 75 -40.42 10.21 -61.86
C TYR A 75 -41.38 9.24 -62.56
N LYS A 76 -41.42 7.97 -62.15
CA LYS A 76 -42.37 6.99 -62.74
C LYS A 76 -43.83 7.42 -62.65
N LEU A 77 -44.24 8.05 -61.55
CA LEU A 77 -45.60 8.58 -61.39
C LEU A 77 -45.91 9.63 -62.45
N HIS A 78 -44.96 10.52 -62.73
CA HIS A 78 -45.13 11.55 -63.76
C HIS A 78 -45.21 11.00 -65.19
N PHE A 79 -44.57 9.86 -65.50
CA PHE A 79 -44.55 9.29 -66.85
C PHE A 79 -45.55 8.14 -67.09
N GLU A 80 -45.90 7.37 -66.05
CA GLU A 80 -46.76 6.18 -66.14
C GLU A 80 -48.09 6.33 -65.37
N GLY A 81 -48.30 7.49 -64.72
CA GLY A 81 -49.47 7.77 -63.89
C GLY A 81 -50.80 7.91 -64.63
N GLU A 82 -50.79 7.86 -65.97
CA GLU A 82 -52.01 7.89 -66.77
C GLU A 82 -52.89 6.64 -66.57
N ASN A 83 -52.33 5.54 -66.05
CA ASN A 83 -53.09 4.34 -65.67
C ASN A 83 -53.46 4.36 -64.17
N PRO A 84 -54.76 4.42 -63.81
CA PRO A 84 -55.22 4.51 -62.42
C PRO A 84 -54.78 3.37 -61.50
N VAL A 85 -54.52 2.17 -62.07
CA VAL A 85 -54.05 1.01 -61.29
C VAL A 85 -52.57 1.20 -60.91
N ARG A 86 -51.75 1.63 -61.88
CA ARG A 86 -50.31 1.88 -61.66
C ARG A 86 -50.09 3.09 -60.74
N GLU A 87 -50.91 4.13 -60.89
CA GLU A 87 -50.87 5.31 -60.02
C GLU A 87 -51.03 4.94 -58.54
N LYS A 88 -52.01 4.08 -58.22
CA LYS A 88 -52.24 3.58 -56.85
C LYS A 88 -51.09 2.73 -56.33
N GLU A 89 -50.48 1.90 -57.16
CA GLU A 89 -49.33 1.07 -56.79
C GLU A 89 -48.09 1.92 -56.49
N ILE A 90 -47.79 2.89 -57.36
CA ILE A 90 -46.67 3.81 -57.19
C ILE A 90 -46.87 4.67 -55.93
N SER A 91 -48.09 5.19 -55.70
CA SER A 91 -48.42 5.99 -54.52
C SER A 91 -48.26 5.22 -53.21
N LYS A 92 -48.66 3.94 -53.16
CA LYS A 92 -48.43 3.09 -51.99
C LYS A 92 -46.95 2.89 -51.71
N ALA A 93 -46.17 2.57 -52.75
CA ALA A 93 -44.73 2.39 -52.62
C ALA A 93 -44.01 3.69 -52.18
N MET A 94 -44.47 4.86 -52.65
CA MET A 94 -43.97 6.16 -52.20
C MET A 94 -44.25 6.38 -50.71
N ASN A 95 -45.48 6.16 -50.25
CA ASN A 95 -45.85 6.31 -48.83
C ASN A 95 -45.01 5.39 -47.92
N GLU A 96 -44.79 4.13 -48.33
CA GLU A 96 -43.95 3.19 -47.58
C GLU A 96 -42.49 3.66 -47.47
N ILE A 97 -41.94 4.22 -48.56
CA ILE A 97 -40.58 4.77 -48.57
C ILE A 97 -40.49 6.05 -47.72
N GLU A 98 -41.49 6.93 -47.79
CA GLU A 98 -41.56 8.14 -46.96
C GLU A 98 -41.62 7.81 -45.46
N GLU A 99 -42.38 6.78 -45.07
CA GLU A 99 -42.41 6.31 -43.69
C GLU A 99 -41.04 5.77 -43.23
N GLN A 100 -40.32 5.05 -44.11
CA GLN A 100 -38.98 4.56 -43.82
C GLN A 100 -37.98 5.72 -43.70
N ILE A 101 -38.08 6.73 -44.56
CA ILE A 101 -37.26 7.95 -44.54
C ILE A 101 -37.49 8.74 -43.24
N LYS A 102 -38.74 8.93 -42.82
CA LYS A 102 -39.10 9.60 -41.55
C LYS A 102 -38.47 8.91 -40.33
N LYS A 103 -38.36 7.58 -40.34
CA LYS A 103 -37.74 6.80 -39.25
C LYS A 103 -36.22 6.90 -39.18
N ILE A 104 -35.57 7.38 -40.25
CA ILE A 104 -34.12 7.32 -40.44
C ILE A 104 -33.44 8.72 -40.37
N MET A 105 -34.22 9.81 -40.33
CA MET A 105 -33.74 11.18 -40.55
C MET A 105 -32.43 11.53 -39.78
N PRO A 106 -31.34 11.93 -40.45
CA PRO A 106 -30.02 11.85 -39.85
C PRO A 106 -29.23 13.16 -40.06
N GLU A 107 -29.46 14.17 -39.22
CA GLU A 107 -28.69 15.41 -39.28
C GLU A 107 -27.59 15.37 -38.20
N LYS A 108 -26.33 15.64 -38.61
CA LYS A 108 -25.14 15.99 -37.78
C LYS A 108 -24.17 14.94 -37.20
N ASN A 109 -24.19 13.67 -37.59
CA ASN A 109 -23.40 12.68 -36.81
C ASN A 109 -21.92 12.44 -37.20
N GLN A 110 -21.44 12.85 -38.39
CA GLN A 110 -20.08 12.47 -38.85
C GLN A 110 -18.96 13.21 -38.10
N GLY A 111 -19.08 14.53 -37.90
CA GLY A 111 -18.08 15.31 -37.15
C GLY A 111 -17.96 14.86 -35.69
N SER A 112 -19.09 14.53 -35.07
CA SER A 112 -19.14 14.01 -33.69
C SER A 112 -18.49 12.62 -33.55
N ILE A 113 -18.44 11.81 -34.61
CA ILE A 113 -17.73 10.52 -34.57
C ILE A 113 -16.22 10.72 -34.49
N ASP A 114 -15.67 11.64 -35.28
CA ASP A 114 -14.22 11.88 -35.30
C ASP A 114 -13.77 12.54 -33.98
N GLU A 115 -14.58 13.44 -33.43
CA GLU A 115 -14.38 14.02 -32.10
C GLU A 115 -14.37 12.93 -31.02
N ILE A 116 -15.40 12.10 -30.91
CA ILE A 116 -15.46 11.03 -29.90
C ILE A 116 -14.33 10.00 -30.10
N LYS A 117 -13.96 9.70 -31.35
CA LYS A 117 -12.81 8.83 -31.63
C LYS A 117 -11.51 9.43 -31.11
N SER A 118 -11.32 10.74 -31.25
CA SER A 118 -10.16 11.44 -30.72
C SER A 118 -10.14 11.40 -29.18
N GLU A 119 -11.29 11.62 -28.53
CA GLU A 119 -11.45 11.52 -27.08
C GLU A 119 -11.14 10.11 -26.57
N LEU A 120 -11.66 9.08 -27.23
CA LEU A 120 -11.36 7.68 -26.89
C LEU A 120 -9.87 7.36 -26.98
N ASN A 121 -9.17 7.91 -27.98
CA ASN A 121 -7.72 7.74 -28.10
C ASN A 121 -6.96 8.45 -26.98
N ILE A 122 -7.39 9.64 -26.57
CA ILE A 122 -6.81 10.39 -25.45
C ILE A 122 -7.04 9.66 -24.13
N ILE A 123 -8.26 9.16 -23.87
CA ILE A 123 -8.56 8.41 -22.65
C ILE A 123 -7.72 7.11 -22.62
N ASN A 124 -7.62 6.40 -23.75
CA ASN A 124 -6.83 5.19 -23.85
C ASN A 124 -5.32 5.44 -23.63
N SER A 125 -4.78 6.56 -24.13
CA SER A 125 -3.37 6.90 -23.89
C SER A 125 -3.12 7.24 -22.41
N LYS A 126 -4.04 7.95 -21.75
CA LYS A 126 -4.00 8.21 -20.30
C LYS A 126 -4.03 6.91 -19.48
N ILE A 127 -4.95 5.99 -19.81
CA ILE A 127 -5.05 4.68 -19.15
C ILE A 127 -3.72 3.91 -19.26
N LYS A 128 -3.08 3.94 -20.44
CA LYS A 128 -1.77 3.31 -20.64
C LYS A 128 -0.66 3.97 -19.83
N SER A 129 -0.64 5.30 -19.76
CA SER A 129 0.34 6.04 -18.94
C SER A 129 0.21 5.66 -17.47
N ILE A 130 -1.00 5.75 -16.92
CA ILE A 130 -1.27 5.41 -15.52
C ILE A 130 -0.94 3.95 -15.23
N SER A 131 -1.20 3.03 -16.16
CA SER A 131 -0.84 1.62 -15.99
C SER A 131 0.67 1.42 -15.85
N ARG A 132 1.48 2.11 -16.67
CA ARG A 132 2.95 2.08 -16.55
C ARG A 132 3.43 2.71 -15.25
N GLU A 133 2.80 3.80 -14.81
CA GLU A 133 3.12 4.44 -13.55
C GLU A 133 2.82 3.54 -12.34
N ILE A 134 1.67 2.84 -12.36
CA ILE A 134 1.32 1.83 -11.36
C ILE A 134 2.38 0.74 -11.29
N GLU A 135 2.80 0.20 -12.45
CA GLU A 135 3.83 -0.85 -12.52
C GLU A 135 5.17 -0.36 -11.95
N SER A 136 5.61 0.83 -12.35
CA SER A 136 6.85 1.44 -11.87
C SER A 136 6.83 1.65 -10.35
N LYS A 137 5.75 2.24 -9.82
CA LYS A 137 5.60 2.50 -8.38
C LYS A 137 5.43 1.22 -7.56
N ALA A 138 4.77 0.21 -8.11
CA ALA A 138 4.68 -1.11 -7.47
C ALA A 138 6.06 -1.79 -7.37
N LEU A 139 6.87 -1.72 -8.44
CA LEU A 139 8.25 -2.21 -8.44
C LEU A 139 9.13 -1.47 -7.41
N GLU A 140 9.01 -0.14 -7.33
CA GLU A 140 9.70 0.66 -6.30
C GLU A 140 9.28 0.22 -4.89
N SER A 141 7.97 0.07 -4.64
CA SER A 141 7.44 -0.40 -3.36
C SER A 141 7.97 -1.79 -2.99
N GLU A 142 8.06 -2.71 -3.96
CA GLU A 142 8.63 -4.03 -3.74
C GLU A 142 10.12 -3.98 -3.37
N LYS A 143 10.90 -3.07 -3.96
CA LYS A 143 12.31 -2.86 -3.60
C LYS A 143 12.45 -2.38 -2.16
N HIS A 144 11.65 -1.39 -1.75
CA HIS A 144 11.62 -0.91 -0.37
C HIS A 144 11.19 -2.02 0.60
N HIS A 145 10.21 -2.84 0.21
CA HIS A 145 9.81 -4.00 1.00
C HIS A 145 10.94 -5.01 1.20
N LYS A 146 11.68 -5.36 0.15
CA LYS A 146 12.84 -6.27 0.24
C LYS A 146 13.92 -5.72 1.16
N LYS A 147 14.31 -4.46 0.99
CA LYS A 147 15.29 -3.78 1.87
C LYS A 147 14.84 -3.75 3.33
N MET A 148 13.57 -3.45 3.57
CA MET A 148 12.97 -3.47 4.90
C MET A 148 13.11 -4.86 5.55
N LEU A 149 12.84 -5.94 4.82
CA LEU A 149 13.00 -7.31 5.34
C LEU A 149 14.46 -7.67 5.65
N GLU A 150 15.39 -7.25 4.80
CA GLU A 150 16.83 -7.45 5.04
C GLU A 150 17.29 -6.73 6.31
N LEU A 151 16.84 -5.48 6.51
CA LEU A 151 17.17 -4.69 7.70
C LEU A 151 16.54 -5.27 8.97
N TYR A 152 15.30 -5.76 8.91
CA TYR A 152 14.71 -6.49 10.04
C TYR A 152 15.49 -7.76 10.38
N SER A 153 15.89 -8.53 9.37
CA SER A 153 16.70 -9.74 9.56
C SER A 153 18.04 -9.42 10.24
N LYS A 154 18.74 -8.37 9.78
CA LYS A 154 19.98 -7.88 10.40
C LYS A 154 19.76 -7.40 11.84
N SER A 155 18.67 -6.67 12.08
CA SER A 155 18.26 -6.25 13.43
C SER A 155 18.08 -7.46 14.35
N ASP A 156 17.40 -8.51 13.90
CA ASP A 156 17.19 -9.72 14.68
C ASP A 156 18.50 -10.47 14.96
N GLU A 157 19.43 -10.52 14.00
CA GLU A 157 20.78 -11.04 14.22
C GLU A 157 21.54 -10.25 15.28
N PHE A 158 21.52 -8.92 15.22
CA PHE A 158 22.17 -8.09 16.23
C PHE A 158 21.53 -8.27 17.60
N ARG A 159 20.19 -8.38 17.66
CA ARG A 159 19.45 -8.65 18.90
C ARG A 159 19.88 -9.98 19.54
N LYS A 160 20.00 -11.04 18.74
CA LYS A 160 20.51 -12.35 19.20
C LYS A 160 21.93 -12.23 19.74
N LYS A 161 22.86 -11.60 18.99
CA LYS A 161 24.24 -11.37 19.43
C LYS A 161 24.31 -10.57 20.74
N ILE A 162 23.47 -9.56 20.91
CA ILE A 162 23.39 -8.78 22.15
C ILE A 162 22.92 -9.67 23.32
N SER A 163 21.88 -10.47 23.08
CA SER A 163 21.36 -11.42 24.08
C SER A 163 22.42 -12.45 24.48
N ASP A 164 23.12 -13.04 23.51
CA ASP A 164 24.16 -14.05 23.76
C ASP A 164 25.29 -13.47 24.62
N ILE A 165 25.78 -12.28 24.28
CA ILE A 165 26.83 -11.58 25.05
C ILE A 165 26.33 -11.20 26.46
N SER A 166 25.05 -10.81 26.59
CA SER A 166 24.46 -10.48 27.90
C SER A 166 24.19 -11.71 28.76
N SER A 167 24.01 -12.88 28.15
CA SER A 167 23.74 -14.15 28.82
C SER A 167 25.02 -14.91 29.21
N GLN A 168 26.18 -14.51 28.66
CA GLN A 168 27.45 -15.05 29.13
C GLN A 168 27.66 -14.66 30.59
N PRO A 169 27.88 -15.62 31.51
CA PRO A 169 28.19 -15.29 32.88
C PRO A 169 29.45 -14.43 32.85
N VAL A 170 29.35 -13.22 33.40
CA VAL A 170 30.52 -12.43 33.74
C VAL A 170 31.37 -13.35 34.61
N LYS A 171 32.48 -13.86 34.06
CA LYS A 171 33.57 -14.34 34.91
C LYS A 171 33.95 -13.10 35.69
N SER A 172 33.37 -12.95 36.86
CA SER A 172 33.94 -12.13 37.90
C SER A 172 35.35 -12.68 38.04
N GLU A 173 36.31 -11.97 37.46
CA GLU A 173 37.60 -11.83 38.10
C GLU A 173 37.25 -11.50 39.54
N LYS A 174 37.32 -12.52 40.39
CA LYS A 174 37.50 -12.34 41.81
C LYS A 174 38.74 -11.44 41.88
N ARG A 175 38.52 -10.13 41.92
CA ARG A 175 39.44 -9.26 42.64
C ARG A 175 39.50 -9.92 44.00
N GLU A 176 40.61 -10.60 44.25
CA GLU A 176 41.06 -10.90 45.59
C GLU A 176 41.13 -9.54 46.29
N ILE A 177 39.99 -9.15 46.87
CA ILE A 177 40.01 -8.30 48.03
C ILE A 177 40.64 -9.21 49.06
N GLU A 178 41.95 -9.06 49.27
CA GLU A 178 42.62 -9.49 50.49
C GLU A 178 41.89 -8.81 51.66
N THR A 179 40.77 -9.39 52.08
CA THR A 179 40.35 -9.27 53.46
C THR A 179 41.36 -10.06 54.26
N THR A 180 42.39 -9.34 54.68
CA THR A 180 43.30 -9.71 55.76
C THR A 180 42.44 -10.08 56.97
N GLN A 181 42.06 -11.35 57.07
CA GLN A 181 41.55 -11.93 58.30
C GLN A 181 42.72 -11.89 59.29
N LYS A 182 42.75 -10.82 60.10
CA LYS A 182 43.52 -10.79 61.34
C LYS A 182 43.21 -12.08 62.08
N LYS A 183 44.24 -12.89 62.33
CA LYS A 183 44.17 -14.00 63.30
C LYS A 183 43.78 -13.39 64.65
N GLN A 184 42.48 -13.40 64.95
CA GLN A 184 41.98 -13.09 66.29
C GLN A 184 42.44 -14.24 67.21
N ASN A 185 43.16 -13.88 68.26
CA ASN A 185 43.74 -14.80 69.22
C ASN A 185 42.60 -15.59 69.92
N PRO A 186 42.53 -16.93 69.83
CA PRO A 186 41.37 -17.71 70.28
C PRO A 186 41.11 -17.61 71.80
N GLU A 187 42.10 -17.18 72.58
CA GLU A 187 41.95 -16.96 74.02
C GLU A 187 41.16 -15.68 74.34
N LEU A 188 41.30 -14.62 73.53
CA LEU A 188 40.60 -13.34 73.70
C LEU A 188 39.08 -13.47 73.45
N LYS A 189 38.66 -14.38 72.55
CA LYS A 189 37.24 -14.68 72.35
C LYS A 189 36.62 -15.41 73.53
N LYS A 190 37.32 -16.40 74.09
CA LYS A 190 36.81 -17.16 75.23
C LYS A 190 36.67 -16.32 76.49
N THR A 191 37.59 -15.35 76.70
CA THR A 191 37.48 -14.42 77.82
C THR A 191 36.34 -13.43 77.62
N ALA A 192 36.19 -12.86 76.41
CA ALA A 192 35.07 -11.98 76.06
C ALA A 192 33.70 -12.66 76.19
N GLU A 193 33.59 -13.93 75.79
CA GLU A 193 32.34 -14.72 75.93
C GLU A 193 31.98 -14.96 77.40
N ARG A 194 32.95 -15.27 78.25
CA ARG A 194 32.72 -15.42 79.71
C ARG A 194 32.27 -14.11 80.35
N LEU A 195 32.91 -13.00 79.99
CA LEU A 195 32.54 -11.67 80.51
C LEU A 195 31.13 -11.25 80.05
N LEU A 196 30.76 -11.56 78.81
CA LEU A 196 29.39 -11.36 78.31
C LEU A 196 28.36 -12.21 79.07
N GLU A 197 28.71 -13.44 79.42
CA GLU A 197 27.83 -14.32 80.17
C GLU A 197 27.65 -13.86 81.62
N ASP A 198 28.72 -13.37 82.25
CA ASP A 198 28.69 -12.76 83.58
C ASP A 198 27.87 -11.45 83.59
N PHE A 199 27.96 -10.64 82.53
CA PHE A 199 27.12 -9.46 82.34
C PHE A 199 25.63 -9.82 82.19
N ARG A 200 25.31 -10.85 81.39
CA ARG A 200 23.93 -11.36 81.25
C ARG A 200 23.35 -11.89 82.56
N LYS A 201 24.21 -12.39 83.46
CA LYS A 201 23.84 -12.81 84.83
C LYS A 201 23.74 -11.64 85.81
N GLY A 202 23.91 -10.39 85.35
CA GLY A 202 23.68 -9.17 86.12
C GLY A 202 24.89 -8.65 86.89
N LYS A 203 26.09 -9.20 86.67
CA LYS A 203 27.33 -8.63 87.23
C LYS A 203 27.70 -7.36 86.47
N LYS A 204 28.09 -6.32 87.19
CA LYS A 204 28.57 -5.07 86.59
C LYS A 204 29.98 -5.28 86.05
N LEU A 205 30.16 -5.10 84.75
CA LEU A 205 31.47 -5.11 84.11
C LEU A 205 32.18 -3.77 84.31
N SER A 206 33.48 -3.82 84.47
CA SER A 206 34.38 -2.67 84.45
C SER A 206 34.60 -2.17 83.02
N PHE A 207 35.12 -0.95 82.90
CA PHE A 207 35.37 -0.31 81.60
C PHE A 207 36.39 -1.09 80.74
N GLU A 208 37.43 -1.64 81.36
CA GLU A 208 38.46 -2.44 80.68
C GLU A 208 37.87 -3.75 80.11
N GLU A 209 36.94 -4.37 80.82
CA GLU A 209 36.26 -5.60 80.39
C GLU A 209 35.30 -5.35 79.22
N LEU A 210 34.64 -4.19 79.17
CA LEU A 210 33.80 -3.80 78.03
C LEU A 210 34.64 -3.54 76.77
N GLN A 211 35.82 -2.96 76.95
CA GLN A 211 36.75 -2.69 75.85
C GLN A 211 37.30 -3.99 75.25
N LEU A 212 37.60 -4.99 76.08
CA LEU A 212 37.98 -6.35 75.66
C LEU A 212 36.89 -7.06 74.85
N ILE A 213 35.61 -6.93 75.26
CA ILE A 213 34.49 -7.50 74.49
C ILE A 213 34.38 -6.84 73.11
N GLN A 214 34.55 -5.52 73.05
CA GLN A 214 34.47 -4.78 71.79
C GLN A 214 35.63 -5.13 70.84
N GLU A 215 36.84 -5.30 71.38
CA GLU A 215 38.01 -5.69 70.59
C GLU A 215 37.95 -7.14 70.08
N ALA A 216 37.25 -8.04 70.80
CA ALA A 216 37.06 -9.43 70.37
C ALA A 216 35.94 -9.62 69.32
N LEU A 217 34.99 -8.68 69.21
CA LEU A 217 33.82 -8.76 68.32
C LEU A 217 33.98 -8.00 66.98
N VAL A 218 35.04 -7.18 66.83
CA VAL A 218 35.40 -6.44 65.60
C VAL A 218 36.46 -7.19 64.81
#